data_AF-A0A533XUX0-F1
#
_entry.id   AF-A0A533XUX0-F1
#
_cell.length_a   1.000
_cell.length_b   1.000
_cell.length_c   1.000
_cell.angle_alpha   90.00
_cell.angle_beta   90.00
_cell.angle_gamma   90.00
#
_symmetry.space_group_name_H-M   'P 1'
#
loop_
_entity.id
_entity.type
_entity.pdbx_description
1 polymer ?
#
loop_
_entity_poly.entity_id
_entity_poly.type
_entity_poly.pdbx_seq_one_letter_code
_entity_poly.pdbx_strand_id
1 'polypeptide(L)' 'MKLSDLTLEELRELVKGIVDDRLRELLGDPDLGLEMGEAIRARLKQSLASSARITGEEVAEKLGLRW' A
#
# COMPACT_ATOMS: atom_id res chain seq x y z
N MET A 1 -1.59 23.98 -11.35
CA MET A 1 -2.74 23.67 -12.23
C MET A 1 -3.99 24.23 -11.59
N LYS A 2 -4.82 24.97 -12.31
CA LYS A 2 -6.13 25.38 -11.78
C LYS A 2 -7.12 24.24 -12.01
N LEU A 3 -8.12 24.11 -11.15
CA LEU A 3 -9.20 23.12 -11.32
C LEU A 3 -9.91 23.25 -12.66
N SER A 4 -10.03 24.48 -13.18
CA SER A 4 -10.60 24.77 -14.50
C SER A 4 -9.81 24.18 -15.67
N ASP A 5 -8.57 23.79 -15.44
CA ASP A 5 -7.67 23.30 -16.49
C ASP A 5 -7.78 21.77 -16.66
N LEU A 6 -8.56 21.09 -15.80
CA LEU A 6 -8.77 19.64 -15.84
C LEU A 6 -9.65 19.22 -17.02
N THR A 7 -9.24 18.14 -17.69
CA THR A 7 -10.18 17.38 -18.52
C THR A 7 -11.23 16.68 -17.64
N LEU A 8 -12.33 16.24 -18.25
CA LEU A 8 -13.37 15.51 -17.54
C LEU A 8 -12.84 14.23 -16.86
N GLU A 9 -11.88 13.57 -17.49
CA GLU A 9 -11.30 12.34 -16.96
C GLU A 9 -10.40 12.62 -15.76
N GLU A 10 -9.54 13.63 -15.84
CA GLU A 10 -8.70 14.03 -14.70
C GLU A 10 -9.55 14.55 -13.52
N LEU A 11 -10.66 15.24 -13.81
CA LEU A 11 -11.62 15.65 -12.78
C LEU A 11 -12.28 14.44 -12.11
N ARG A 12 -12.67 13.42 -12.88
CA ARG A 12 -13.25 12.18 -12.36
C ARG A 12 -12.26 11.47 -11.43
N GLU A 13 -11.02 11.32 -11.85
CA GLU A 13 -9.98 10.67 -11.04
C GLU A 13 -9.66 11.47 -9.78
N LEU A 14 -9.63 12.80 -9.86
CA LEU A 14 -9.48 13.65 -8.67
C LEU A 14 -10.62 13.42 -7.67
N VAL A 15 -11.88 13.45 -8.13
CA VAL A 15 -13.05 13.25 -7.25
C VAL A 15 -13.02 11.85 -6.64
N LYS A 16 -12.66 10.84 -7.43
CA LYS A 16 -12.54 9.46 -6.95
C LYS A 16 -11.49 9.34 -5.86
N GLY A 17 -10.30 9.91 -6.06
CA GLY A 17 -9.25 9.95 -5.04
C GLY A 17 -9.70 10.62 -3.74
N ILE A 18 -10.38 11.77 -3.83
CA ILE A 18 -10.92 12.47 -2.65
C ILE A 18 -11.93 11.60 -1.88
N VAL A 19 -12.80 10.88 -2.60
CA VAL A 19 -13.79 9.98 -1.97
C VAL A 19 -13.08 8.79 -1.33
N ASP A 20 -12.12 8.17 -2.01
CA ASP A 20 -11.36 7.03 -1.49
C ASP A 20 -10.58 7.42 -0.23
N ASP A 21 -9.94 8.59 -0.21
CA ASP A 21 -9.27 9.13 0.97
C ASP A 21 -10.26 9.30 2.14
N ARG A 22 -11.42 9.90 1.86
CA ARG A 22 -12.44 10.10 2.90
C ARG A 22 -13.01 8.79 3.44
N LEU A 23 -13.21 7.80 2.56
CA LEU A 23 -13.66 6.47 2.96
C LEU A 23 -12.61 5.76 3.82
N ARG A 24 -11.32 5.87 3.47
CA ARG A 24 -10.23 5.29 4.26
C ARG A 24 -10.16 5.92 5.66
N GLU A 25 -10.33 7.24 5.77
CA GLU A 25 -10.41 7.92 7.07
C GLU A 25 -11.62 7.47 7.91
N LEU A 26 -12.78 7.27 7.28
CA LEU A 26 -14.03 6.93 7.96
C LEU A 26 -14.07 5.46 8.40
N LEU A 27 -13.66 4.55 7.52
CA LEU A 27 -13.75 3.11 7.74
C LEU A 27 -12.52 2.58 8.49
N GLY A 28 -11.39 3.28 8.40
CA GLY A 28 -10.15 2.89 9.07
C GLY A 28 -9.48 1.67 8.44
N ASP A 29 -8.60 1.03 9.21
CA ASP A 29 -7.94 -0.21 8.81
C ASP A 29 -8.93 -1.38 8.89
N PRO A 30 -9.29 -2.04 7.77
CA PRO A 30 -10.20 -3.18 7.79
C PRO A 30 -9.66 -4.38 8.56
N ASP A 31 -8.34 -4.47 8.74
CA ASP A 31 -7.69 -5.54 9.49
C ASP A 31 -7.53 -5.22 10.98
N LEU A 32 -8.01 -4.04 11.44
CA LEU A 32 -7.86 -3.61 12.82
C LEU A 32 -8.50 -4.60 13.79
N GLY A 33 -7.68 -5.14 14.70
CA GLY A 33 -8.11 -6.09 15.72
C GLY A 33 -8.11 -7.56 15.25
N LEU A 34 -7.74 -7.83 13.99
CA LEU A 34 -7.51 -9.20 13.54
C LEU A 34 -6.19 -9.74 14.09
N GLU A 35 -6.18 -11.03 14.45
CA GLU A 35 -4.95 -11.72 14.81
C GLU A 35 -4.18 -12.19 13.58
N MET A 36 -2.86 -12.17 13.67
CA MET A 36 -2.00 -12.72 12.63
C MET A 36 -2.15 -14.24 12.56
N GLY A 37 -2.53 -14.76 11.40
CA GLY A 37 -2.64 -16.19 11.17
C GLY A 37 -1.31 -16.93 11.38
N GLU A 38 -1.39 -18.16 11.89
CA GLU A 38 -0.21 -18.93 12.32
C GLU A 38 0.81 -19.18 11.20
N ALA A 39 0.36 -19.38 9.95
CA ALA A 39 1.26 -19.53 8.81
C ALA A 39 2.10 -18.26 8.56
N ILE A 40 1.49 -17.08 8.69
CA ILE A 40 2.18 -15.80 8.54
C ILE A 40 3.15 -15.60 9.70
N ARG A 41 2.71 -15.89 10.93
CA ARG A 41 3.54 -15.80 12.14
C ARG A 41 4.78 -16.69 12.04
N ALA A 42 4.63 -17.94 11.60
CA ALA A 42 5.74 -18.88 11.42
C ALA A 42 6.74 -18.39 10.37
N ARG A 43 6.26 -17.92 9.22
CA ARG A 43 7.09 -17.36 8.15
C ARG A 43 7.85 -16.11 8.61
N LEU A 44 7.21 -15.23 9.38
CA LEU A 44 7.85 -14.04 9.96
C LEU A 44 8.95 -14.42 10.95
N LYS A 45 8.70 -15.37 11.86
CA LYS A 45 9.72 -15.87 12.79
C LYS A 45 10.94 -16.43 12.05
N GLN A 46 10.71 -17.22 11.00
CA GLN A 46 11.80 -17.74 10.17
C GLN A 46 12.59 -16.62 9.49
N SER A 47 11.90 -15.62 8.95
CA SER A 47 12.55 -14.47 8.30
C SER A 47 13.36 -13.62 9.29
N LEU A 48 12.86 -13.41 10.51
CA LEU A 48 13.54 -12.64 11.56
C LEU A 48 14.78 -13.36 12.10
N ALA A 49 14.75 -14.70 12.17
CA ALA A 49 15.91 -15.50 12.56
C ALA A 49 17.01 -15.51 11.50
N SER A 50 16.71 -15.12 10.25
CA SER A 50 17.68 -15.07 9.16
C SER A 50 18.54 -13.81 9.22
N SER A 51 19.84 -13.97 8.96
CA SER A 51 20.79 -12.87 8.75
C SER A 51 20.87 -12.42 7.28
N ALA A 52 20.19 -13.12 6.36
CA ALA A 52 20.19 -12.75 4.94
C ALA A 52 19.51 -11.39 4.73
N ARG A 53 20.18 -10.49 4.01
CA ARG A 53 19.67 -9.17 3.65
C ARG A 53 19.82 -8.99 2.14
N ILE A 54 18.89 -8.23 1.57
CA ILE A 54 18.91 -7.78 0.18
C ILE A 54 18.81 -6.26 0.18
N THR A 55 19.36 -5.61 -0.85
CA THR A 55 19.28 -4.15 -0.95
C THR A 55 17.87 -3.70 -1.34
N GLY A 56 17.60 -2.41 -1.17
CA GLY A 56 16.33 -1.83 -1.63
C GLY A 56 16.14 -2.02 -3.13
N GLU A 57 17.20 -1.82 -3.91
CA GLU A 57 17.21 -1.99 -5.37
C GLU A 57 16.85 -3.44 -5.76
N GLU A 58 17.41 -4.43 -5.09
CA GLU A 58 17.08 -5.85 -5.32
C GLU A 58 15.62 -6.17 -4.98
N VAL A 59 15.05 -5.52 -3.96
CA VAL A 59 13.61 -5.64 -3.64
C VAL A 59 12.77 -5.01 -4.75
N ALA A 60 13.15 -3.82 -5.23
CA ALA A 60 12.45 -3.10 -6.29
C ALA A 60 12.34 -3.94 -7.56
N GLU A 61 13.48 -4.50 -7.99
CA GLU A 61 13.57 -5.34 -9.18
C GLU A 61 12.69 -6.58 -9.07
N LYS A 62 12.75 -7.29 -7.92
CA LYS A 62 11.93 -8.49 -7.68
C LYS A 62 10.43 -8.23 -7.69
N LEU A 63 10.01 -7.04 -7.26
CA LEU A 63 8.60 -6.67 -7.13
C LEU A 63 8.09 -5.83 -8.31
N GLY A 64 8.94 -5.51 -9.29
CA GLY A 64 8.57 -4.65 -10.42
C GLY A 64 8.23 -3.22 -10.01
N LEU A 65 8.80 -2.75 -8.89
CA LEU A 65 8.56 -1.41 -8.36
C LEU A 65 9.55 -0.42 -8.96
N ARG A 66 9.10 0.82 -9.21
CA ARG A 66 9.94 1.91 -9.72
C ARG A 66 9.95 3.05 -8.69
N TRP A 67 11.12 3.41 -8.19
CA TRP A 67 11.35 4.59 -7.34
C TRP A 67 12.71 5.23 -7.63
#